data_AF-A0A133U3X1-F1
#
_entry.id   AF-A0A133U3X1-F1
#
_cell.length_a   1.000
_cell.length_b   1.000
_cell.length_c   1.000
_cell.angle_alpha   90.00
_cell.angle_beta   90.00
_cell.angle_gamma   90.00
#
_symmetry.space_group_name_H-M   'P 1'
#
loop_
_entity.id
_entity.type
_entity.pdbx_description
1 polymer ?
#
loop_
_entity_poly.entity_id
_entity_poly.type
_entity_poly.pdbx_seq_one_letter_code
_entity_poly.pdbx_strand_id
1 'polypeptide(L)'
;MTQKEISEIDEWIEENPLSQALLKKSSLKKGELKALLLYFGKEDISFKDLASELGINRSGAWKRWKRGYNKIIESFYTLELAAYSGILEPEVTELLTEDLRSYLEMVREDEDLEVIRERIERRMAELEELRP
;
A
#
# COMPACT_ATOMS: atom_id res chain seq x y z
N MET A 1 18.09 4.95 -6.91
CA MET A 1 18.05 5.18 -5.46
C MET A 1 19.42 4.93 -4.83
N THR A 2 19.94 5.92 -4.12
CA THR A 2 21.05 5.93 -3.17
C THR A 2 20.61 5.40 -1.79
N GLN A 3 21.56 5.17 -0.87
CA GLN A 3 21.27 4.79 0.53
C GLN A 3 20.32 5.77 1.26
N LYS A 4 20.19 6.99 0.76
CA LYS A 4 19.32 8.04 1.29
C LYS A 4 17.83 7.73 1.08
N GLU A 5 17.43 7.26 -0.11
CA GLU A 5 16.03 6.91 -0.42
C GLU A 5 15.55 5.62 0.30
N ILE A 6 16.45 4.82 0.88
CA ILE A 6 16.09 3.62 1.67
C ILE A 6 15.80 3.99 3.13
N SER A 7 16.55 4.95 3.70
CA SER A 7 16.24 5.46 5.04
C SER A 7 14.93 6.25 5.01
N GLU A 8 14.68 6.98 3.91
CA GLU A 8 13.41 7.67 3.67
C GLU A 8 12.21 6.73 3.67
N ILE A 9 12.32 5.47 3.20
CA ILE A 9 11.20 4.51 3.23
C ILE A 9 10.95 3.98 4.65
N ASP A 10 11.99 3.70 5.44
CA ASP A 10 11.78 3.25 6.82
C ASP A 10 11.17 4.36 7.68
N GLU A 11 11.68 5.59 7.53
CA GLU A 11 11.15 6.80 8.16
C GLU A 11 9.71 7.05 7.71
N TRP A 12 9.43 7.04 6.41
CA TRP A 12 8.07 7.20 5.90
C TRP A 12 7.13 6.12 6.45
N ILE A 13 7.55 4.85 6.51
CA ILE A 13 6.70 3.80 7.07
C ILE A 13 6.36 4.08 8.54
N GLU A 14 7.31 4.62 9.32
CA GLU A 14 7.13 4.92 10.74
C GLU A 14 6.30 6.18 10.99
N GLU A 15 6.48 7.21 10.17
CA GLU A 15 5.86 8.52 10.36
C GLU A 15 4.53 8.67 9.63
N ASN A 16 4.32 7.95 8.53
CA ASN A 16 3.12 8.05 7.72
C ASN A 16 1.91 7.41 8.41
N PRO A 17 0.82 8.18 8.69
CA PRO A 17 -0.35 7.66 9.38
C PRO A 17 -1.03 6.50 8.66
N LEU A 18 -1.09 6.54 7.32
CA LEU A 18 -1.70 5.49 6.51
C LEU A 18 -0.90 4.17 6.61
N SER A 19 0.42 4.25 6.54
CA SER A 19 1.30 3.10 6.77
C SER A 19 1.08 2.50 8.16
N GLN A 20 1.01 3.34 9.21
CA GLN A 20 0.77 2.88 10.57
C GLN A 20 -0.60 2.23 10.74
N ALA A 21 -1.66 2.85 10.19
CA ALA A 21 -3.01 2.30 10.20
C ALA A 21 -3.06 0.95 9.48
N LEU A 22 -2.44 0.85 8.29
CA LEU A 22 -2.35 -0.39 7.52
C LEU A 22 -1.62 -1.48 8.31
N LEU A 23 -0.46 -1.20 8.90
CA LEU A 23 0.30 -2.17 9.68
C LEU A 23 -0.43 -2.62 10.96
N LYS A 24 -1.28 -1.76 11.52
CA LYS A 24 -2.08 -2.06 12.72
C LYS A 24 -3.34 -2.86 12.42
N LYS A 25 -3.98 -2.62 11.27
CA LYS A 25 -5.31 -3.16 10.94
C LYS A 25 -5.28 -4.30 9.93
N SER A 26 -4.23 -4.40 9.12
CA SER A 26 -4.07 -5.48 8.14
C SER A 26 -3.18 -6.61 8.68
N SER A 27 -3.12 -7.71 7.93
CA SER A 27 -2.19 -8.79 8.21
C SER A 27 -0.76 -8.51 7.71
N LEU A 28 -0.52 -7.36 7.05
CA LEU A 28 0.76 -7.00 6.45
C LEU A 28 1.81 -6.66 7.51
N LYS A 29 3.03 -7.18 7.35
CA LYS A 29 4.15 -6.88 8.25
C LYS A 29 5.00 -5.73 7.70
N LYS A 30 5.66 -4.96 8.58
CA LYS A 30 6.56 -3.85 8.18
C LYS A 30 7.54 -4.24 7.07
N GLY A 31 8.22 -5.38 7.20
CA GLY A 31 9.17 -5.85 6.19
C GLY A 31 8.50 -6.20 4.85
N GLU A 32 7.27 -6.70 4.86
CA GLU A 32 6.51 -7.01 3.63
C GLU A 32 6.08 -5.71 2.93
N LEU A 33 5.58 -4.72 3.69
CA LEU A 33 5.27 -3.39 3.18
C LEU A 33 6.52 -2.73 2.57
N LYS A 34 7.64 -2.72 3.28
CA LYS A 34 8.92 -2.19 2.77
C LYS A 34 9.33 -2.85 1.45
N ALA A 35 9.22 -4.19 1.37
CA ALA A 35 9.57 -4.92 0.16
C ALA A 35 8.67 -4.56 -1.04
N LEU A 36 7.39 -4.28 -0.79
CA LEU A 36 6.45 -3.85 -1.83
C LEU A 36 6.75 -2.42 -2.30
N LEU A 37 6.93 -1.48 -1.37
CA LEU A 37 7.23 -0.08 -1.69
C LEU A 37 8.53 0.04 -2.48
N LEU A 38 9.58 -0.70 -2.10
CA LEU A 38 10.83 -0.73 -2.84
C LEU A 38 10.69 -1.36 -4.23
N TYR A 39 9.84 -2.38 -4.39
CA TYR A 39 9.67 -3.10 -5.65
C TYR A 39 8.86 -2.30 -6.66
N PHE A 40 7.74 -1.70 -6.24
CA PHE A 40 6.87 -0.92 -7.13
C PHE A 40 7.28 0.55 -7.27
N GLY A 41 8.06 1.08 -6.33
CA GLY A 41 8.58 2.45 -6.39
C GLY A 41 9.80 2.64 -7.29
N LYS A 42 10.33 1.56 -7.89
CA LYS A 42 11.46 1.62 -8.83
C LYS A 42 11.11 0.90 -10.12
N GLU A 43 11.42 1.55 -11.23
CA GLU A 43 11.36 0.92 -12.55
C GLU A 43 12.40 -0.22 -12.64
N ASP A 44 11.98 -1.38 -13.15
CA ASP A 44 12.81 -2.55 -13.46
C ASP A 44 13.71 -3.12 -12.32
N ILE A 45 13.34 -2.93 -11.05
CA ILE A 45 14.12 -3.49 -9.94
C ILE A 45 14.12 -5.03 -9.94
N SER A 46 15.32 -5.62 -9.93
CA SER A 46 15.44 -7.07 -9.83
C SER A 46 15.34 -7.55 -8.37
N PHE A 47 15.02 -8.83 -8.15
CA PHE A 47 15.06 -9.42 -6.79
C PHE A 47 16.46 -9.46 -6.18
N LYS A 48 17.52 -9.33 -6.99
CA LYS A 48 18.89 -9.21 -6.48
C LYS A 48 19.09 -7.81 -5.88
N ASP A 49 18.61 -6.78 -6.55
CA ASP A 49 18.70 -5.40 -6.08
C ASP A 49 17.82 -5.19 -4.86
N LEU A 50 16.57 -5.67 -4.91
CA LEU A 50 15.67 -5.65 -3.76
C LEU A 50 16.27 -6.33 -2.52
N ALA A 51 17.00 -7.43 -2.71
CA ALA A 51 17.69 -8.13 -1.63
C ALA A 51 18.82 -7.30 -1.02
N SER A 52 19.58 -6.59 -1.86
CA SER A 52 20.60 -5.63 -1.42
C SER A 52 19.97 -4.52 -0.56
N GLU A 53 18.88 -3.90 -1.03
CA GLU A 53 18.20 -2.82 -0.30
C GLU A 53 17.58 -3.27 1.02
N LEU A 54 17.11 -4.51 1.08
CA LEU A 54 16.52 -5.09 2.28
C LEU A 54 17.58 -5.68 3.23
N GLY A 55 18.86 -5.73 2.84
CA GLY A 55 19.93 -6.34 3.65
C GLY A 55 19.74 -7.85 3.87
N ILE A 56 19.17 -8.58 2.89
CA ILE A 56 18.87 -10.02 2.98
C ILE A 56 19.30 -10.75 1.72
N ASN A 57 19.13 -12.09 1.69
CA ASN A 57 19.38 -12.86 0.48
C ASN A 57 18.22 -12.76 -0.54
N ARG A 58 18.52 -13.04 -1.82
CA ARG A 58 17.57 -13.02 -2.95
C ARG A 58 16.29 -13.82 -2.70
N SER A 59 16.41 -15.03 -2.12
CA SER A 59 15.24 -15.87 -1.82
C SER A 59 14.36 -15.23 -0.75
N GLY A 60 14.97 -14.62 0.27
CA GLY A 60 14.29 -13.87 1.33
C GLY A 60 13.52 -12.68 0.77
N ALA A 61 14.14 -11.91 -0.12
CA ALA A 61 13.49 -10.77 -0.78
C ALA A 61 12.27 -11.21 -1.59
N TRP A 62 12.42 -12.22 -2.45
CA TRP A 62 11.30 -12.78 -3.21
C TRP A 62 10.17 -13.29 -2.31
N LYS A 63 10.49 -14.06 -1.25
CA LYS A 63 9.48 -14.58 -0.32
C LYS A 63 8.73 -13.45 0.40
N ARG A 64 9.45 -12.41 0.82
CA ARG A 64 8.88 -11.27 1.55
C ARG A 64 7.97 -10.43 0.65
N TRP A 65 8.45 -10.10 -0.55
CA TRP A 65 7.64 -9.46 -1.58
C TRP A 65 6.38 -10.27 -1.90
N LYS A 66 6.54 -11.58 -2.19
CA LYS A 66 5.44 -12.46 -2.57
C LYS A 66 4.38 -12.57 -1.47
N ARG A 67 4.79 -12.67 -0.19
CA ARG A 67 3.85 -12.69 0.94
C ARG A 67 3.07 -11.38 1.05
N GLY A 68 3.74 -10.24 0.93
CA GLY A 68 3.07 -8.94 0.94
C GLY A 68 2.07 -8.82 -0.20
N TYR A 69 2.50 -9.17 -1.42
CA TYR A 69 1.66 -9.11 -2.61
C TYR A 69 0.42 -10.01 -2.48
N ASN A 70 0.61 -11.26 -2.04
CA ASN A 70 -0.50 -12.18 -1.81
C ASN A 70 -1.52 -11.63 -0.80
N LYS A 71 -1.07 -10.96 0.28
CA LYS A 71 -1.99 -10.34 1.24
C LYS A 71 -2.82 -9.22 0.64
N ILE A 72 -2.26 -8.43 -0.29
CA ILE A 72 -3.02 -7.40 -1.01
C ILE A 72 -4.11 -8.07 -1.85
N ILE A 73 -3.76 -9.12 -2.60
CA ILE A 73 -4.69 -9.86 -3.44
C ILE A 73 -5.79 -10.53 -2.60
N GLU A 74 -5.43 -11.15 -1.47
CA GLU A 74 -6.39 -11.77 -0.53
C GLU A 74 -7.35 -10.72 0.05
N SER A 75 -6.84 -9.55 0.46
CA SER A 75 -7.67 -8.44 0.93
C SER A 75 -8.62 -7.93 -0.16
N PHE A 76 -8.17 -7.84 -1.41
CA PHE A 76 -9.01 -7.45 -2.54
C PHE A 76 -10.19 -8.41 -2.71
N TYR A 77 -9.93 -9.72 -2.78
CA TYR A 77 -11.01 -10.71 -2.87
C TYR A 77 -11.94 -10.73 -1.65
N THR A 78 -11.41 -10.40 -0.46
CA THR A 78 -12.21 -10.28 0.77
C THR A 78 -13.18 -9.09 0.68
N LEU A 79 -12.72 -7.94 0.17
CA LEU A 79 -13.56 -6.77 -0.05
C LEU A 79 -14.62 -7.03 -1.12
N GLU A 80 -14.24 -7.65 -2.23
CA GLU A 80 -15.18 -8.08 -3.29
C GLU A 80 -16.29 -8.98 -2.74
N LEU A 81 -15.94 -9.98 -1.93
CA LEU A 81 -16.92 -10.88 -1.31
C LEU A 81 -17.83 -10.12 -0.32
N ALA A 82 -17.26 -9.20 0.46
CA ALA A 82 -18.03 -8.40 1.42
C ALA A 82 -19.03 -7.48 0.72
N ALA A 83 -18.62 -6.83 -0.38
CA ALA A 83 -19.50 -6.01 -1.21
C ALA A 83 -20.60 -6.87 -1.86
N TYR A 84 -20.22 -7.97 -2.51
CA TYR A 84 -21.16 -8.90 -3.15
C TYR A 84 -22.20 -9.46 -2.17
N SER A 85 -21.80 -9.70 -0.93
CA SER A 85 -22.66 -10.30 0.11
C SER A 85 -23.44 -9.26 0.92
N GLY A 86 -23.31 -7.97 0.63
CA GLY A 86 -23.97 -6.88 1.38
C GLY A 86 -23.47 -6.71 2.83
N ILE A 87 -22.25 -7.17 3.12
CA ILE A 87 -21.60 -7.01 4.42
C ILE A 87 -20.98 -5.61 4.55
N LEU A 88 -20.47 -5.06 3.45
CA LEU A 88 -19.93 -3.71 3.41
C LEU A 88 -21.08 -2.70 3.42
N GLU A 89 -21.00 -1.70 4.29
CA GLU A 89 -21.98 -0.60 4.30
C GLU A 89 -21.95 0.16 2.96
N PRO A 90 -23.11 0.58 2.42
CA PRO A 90 -23.16 1.31 1.15
C PRO A 90 -22.26 2.55 1.14
N GLU A 91 -22.22 3.30 2.24
CA GLU A 91 -21.42 4.51 2.40
C GLU A 91 -19.91 4.21 2.29
N VAL A 92 -19.45 3.11 2.89
CA VAL A 92 -18.05 2.66 2.80
C VAL A 92 -17.73 2.17 1.38
N THR A 93 -18.70 1.53 0.72
CA THR A 93 -18.55 1.03 -0.66
C THR A 93 -18.43 2.18 -1.66
N GLU A 94 -19.25 3.22 -1.49
CA GLU A 94 -19.21 4.44 -2.30
C GLU A 94 -17.86 5.13 -2.16
N LEU A 95 -17.38 5.35 -0.92
CA LEU A 95 -16.08 5.96 -0.65
C LEU A 95 -14.92 5.19 -1.33
N LEU A 96 -14.89 3.86 -1.16
CA LEU A 96 -13.86 3.02 -1.79
C LEU A 96 -13.92 3.12 -3.32
N THR A 97 -15.12 3.13 -3.89
CA THR A 97 -15.31 3.21 -5.34
C THR A 97 -14.88 4.57 -5.89
N GLU A 98 -15.17 5.65 -5.18
CA GLU A 98 -14.71 7.00 -5.55
C GLU A 98 -13.19 7.12 -5.51
N ASP A 99 -12.54 6.54 -4.50
CA ASP A 99 -11.08 6.52 -4.39
C ASP A 99 -10.45 5.77 -5.57
N LEU A 100 -10.97 4.59 -5.90
CA LEU A 100 -10.49 3.80 -7.03
C LEU A 100 -10.73 4.48 -8.37
N ARG A 101 -11.91 5.09 -8.57
CA ARG A 101 -12.21 5.85 -9.79
C ARG A 101 -11.27 7.04 -9.94
N SER A 102 -11.07 7.80 -8.86
CA SER A 102 -10.16 8.95 -8.84
C SER A 102 -8.74 8.52 -9.23
N TYR A 103 -8.24 7.43 -8.63
CA TYR A 103 -6.93 6.87 -9.00
C TYR A 103 -6.83 6.50 -10.49
N LEU A 104 -7.86 5.84 -11.03
CA LEU A 104 -7.89 5.42 -12.44
C LEU A 104 -7.95 6.59 -13.42
N GLU A 105 -8.70 7.64 -13.11
CA GLU A 105 -8.74 8.87 -13.92
C GLU A 105 -7.36 9.53 -13.96
N MET A 106 -6.68 9.64 -12.82
CA MET A 106 -5.38 10.29 -12.72
C MET A 106 -4.24 9.50 -13.39
N VAL A 107 -4.21 8.17 -13.26
CA VAL A 107 -3.24 7.32 -13.98
C VAL A 107 -3.42 7.42 -15.51
N ARG A 108 -4.63 7.73 -15.99
CA ARG A 108 -4.90 7.91 -17.42
C ARG A 108 -4.56 9.31 -17.93
N GLU A 109 -4.52 10.30 -17.05
CA GLU A 109 -4.32 11.72 -17.39
C GLU A 109 -2.89 12.24 -17.13
N ASP A 110 -1.94 11.36 -16.77
CA ASP A 110 -0.56 11.74 -16.40
C ASP A 110 -0.52 12.77 -15.24
N GLU A 111 -1.47 12.69 -14.29
CA GLU A 111 -1.47 13.56 -13.10
C GLU A 111 -0.43 13.13 -12.05
N ASP A 112 -0.02 14.09 -11.20
CA ASP A 112 1.03 13.93 -10.19
C ASP A 112 0.60 12.99 -9.05
N LEU A 113 1.31 11.86 -8.92
CA LEU A 113 1.08 10.82 -7.91
C LEU A 113 1.15 11.33 -6.46
N GLU A 114 1.84 12.44 -6.22
CA GLU A 114 1.98 13.03 -4.88
C GLU A 114 0.63 13.61 -4.38
N VAL A 115 -0.16 14.22 -5.27
CA VAL A 115 -1.50 14.75 -4.97
C VAL A 115 -2.48 13.64 -4.59
N ILE A 116 -2.33 12.46 -5.21
CA ILE A 116 -3.13 11.26 -4.90
C ILE A 116 -2.84 10.79 -3.48
N ARG A 117 -1.56 10.71 -3.13
CA ARG A 117 -1.10 10.25 -1.83
C ARG A 117 -1.66 11.14 -0.72
N GLU A 118 -1.55 12.46 -0.85
CA GLU A 118 -2.08 13.40 0.15
C GLU A 118 -3.59 13.29 0.33
N ARG A 119 -4.35 13.09 -0.77
CA ARG A 119 -5.82 12.99 -0.72
C ARG A 119 -6.29 11.70 -0.05
N ILE A 120 -5.66 10.56 -0.38
CA ILE A 120 -5.96 9.26 0.24
C ILE A 120 -5.59 9.30 1.72
N GLU A 121 -4.44 9.87 2.07
CA GLU A 121 -4.01 10.01 3.47
C GLU A 121 -4.98 10.85 4.29
N ARG A 122 -5.47 11.98 3.75
CA ARG A 122 -6.46 12.82 4.42
C ARG A 122 -7.79 12.08 4.65
N ARG A 123 -8.33 11.40 3.64
CA ARG A 123 -9.59 10.65 3.76
C ARG A 123 -9.48 9.45 4.69
N MET A 124 -8.35 8.76 4.68
CA MET A 124 -8.11 7.65 5.60
C MET A 124 -7.98 8.12 7.04
N ALA A 125 -7.42 9.31 7.28
CA ALA A 125 -7.46 9.94 8.60
C ALA A 125 -8.91 10.27 9.03
N GLU A 126 -9.74 10.80 8.12
CA GLU A 126 -11.17 11.06 8.37
C GLU A 126 -11.94 9.75 8.72
N LEU A 127 -11.63 8.64 8.04
CA LEU A 127 -12.19 7.32 8.34
C LEU A 127 -11.74 6.75 9.71
N GLU A 128 -10.54 7.10 10.18
CA GLU A 128 -10.11 6.74 11.54
C GLU A 128 -10.88 7.51 12.62
N GLU A 129 -11.34 8.73 12.32
CA GLU A 129 -12.15 9.58 13.20
C GLU A 129 -13.63 9.18 13.21
N LEU A 130 -14.14 8.60 12.13
CA LEU A 130 -15.53 8.12 11.97
C LEU A 130 -15.86 6.83 12.75
N ARG A 131 -15.05 6.45 13.75
CA ARG A 131 -15.36 5.27 14.56
C ARG A 131 -16.66 5.47 15.35
N PRO A 132 -17.55 4.45 15.40
CA PRO A 132 -18.57 4.37 16.43
C PRO A 132 -17.96 4.21 17.83
#